data_AF-A0A7G6X1J0-F1
#
_entry.id   AF-A0A7G6X1J0-F1
#
_cell.length_a   1.000
_cell.length_b   1.000
_cell.length_c   1.000
_cell.angle_alpha   90.00
_cell.angle_beta   90.00
_cell.angle_gamma   90.00
#
_symmetry.space_group_name_H-M   'P 1'
#
loop_
_entity.id
_entity.type
_entity.pdbx_description
1 polymer ?
#
loop_
_entity_poly.entity_id
_entity_poly.type
_entity_poly.pdbx_seq_one_letter_code
_entity_poly.pdbx_strand_id
1 'polypeptide(L)'
;MPRARTRLGRSAPRSSGRSGQGRPPRKNAKVINGAKCCALVPQVCCRSTVSDGTVRYLHRLLRAALQDAVSEDEIRTENIAKKLRLNHKYRPKFKAWSRAEATKFLEAIREDRLYALYAVALSLGLRRGEALGLRWSDVDLDNGLIRVNQALHRVDGALKLGDVKTDGSTRLIAVPKPLVSALRVHRATQAQERTNAGKSWQDGGFVFSTMIGTPIEPRNMNRHFDRLCEKSGVRRIRFHDLRHSCASLLYSQGVPLENIQDVLGHSSPTVTKVIYVDVAEDVTRDAVDKLDFLFGEQKEE
;
A
#
# COMPACT_ATOMS: atom_id res chain seq x y z
N MET A 1 40.88 27.65 52.89
CA MET A 1 40.20 28.97 53.02
C MET A 1 41.03 29.98 52.26
N PRO A 2 40.50 30.90 51.43
CA PRO A 2 39.09 31.28 51.25
C PRO A 2 38.58 31.43 49.78
N ARG A 3 37.23 31.43 49.66
CA ARG A 3 36.33 32.24 48.78
C ARG A 3 36.46 32.11 47.25
N ALA A 4 35.50 31.59 46.48
CA ALA A 4 34.05 31.88 46.33
C ALA A 4 33.69 33.33 45.93
N ARG A 5 33.30 33.57 44.66
CA ARG A 5 31.90 33.83 44.21
C ARG A 5 31.79 34.59 42.85
N THR A 6 30.83 34.12 42.02
CA THR A 6 29.87 34.85 41.13
C THR A 6 30.39 35.67 39.93
N ARG A 7 29.76 35.79 38.74
CA ARG A 7 28.47 35.36 38.14
C ARG A 7 28.48 35.74 36.63
N LEU A 8 27.55 35.15 35.86
CA LEU A 8 26.98 35.58 34.55
C LEU A 8 27.94 35.50 33.33
N GLY A 9 27.59 34.97 32.15
CA GLY A 9 26.33 34.52 31.57
C GLY A 9 26.39 34.79 30.06
N ARG A 10 26.14 33.79 29.19
CA ARG A 10 25.58 33.95 27.82
C ARG A 10 25.47 32.61 27.07
N SER A 11 24.21 32.25 26.79
CA SER A 11 23.66 31.61 25.58
C SER A 11 24.35 30.39 24.95
N ALA A 12 23.70 29.23 25.07
CA ALA A 12 23.89 28.07 24.20
C ALA A 12 22.83 28.06 23.08
N PRO A 13 23.17 27.72 21.82
CA PRO A 13 22.19 27.25 20.86
C PRO A 13 21.99 25.73 20.98
N ARG A 14 20.72 25.32 21.03
CA ARG A 14 20.27 23.93 21.05
C ARG A 14 20.51 23.27 19.68
N SER A 15 21.14 22.10 19.66
CA SER A 15 21.01 21.14 18.55
C SER A 15 20.56 19.78 19.09
N SER A 16 19.27 19.47 18.87
CA SER A 16 18.68 18.18 19.21
C SER A 16 18.87 17.19 18.06
N GLY A 17 19.98 16.45 18.08
CA GLY A 17 20.19 15.28 17.23
C GLY A 17 19.65 14.02 17.91
N ARG A 18 18.55 13.45 17.41
CA ARG A 18 18.09 12.12 17.84
C ARG A 18 19.07 11.06 17.31
N SER A 19 19.91 10.55 18.19
CA SER A 19 20.81 9.43 17.95
C SER A 19 20.01 8.14 17.70
N GLY A 20 20.26 7.52 16.54
CA GLY A 20 19.69 6.24 16.17
C GLY A 20 20.24 5.11 17.03
N GLN A 21 19.50 4.71 18.06
CA GLN A 21 19.75 3.45 18.75
C GLN A 21 19.18 2.31 17.89
N GLY A 22 20.06 1.68 17.11
CA GLY A 22 19.73 0.44 16.39
C GLY A 22 19.34 -0.68 17.36
N ARG A 23 18.43 -1.56 16.93
CA ARG A 23 17.98 -2.73 17.69
C ARG A 23 19.17 -3.66 18.01
N PRO A 24 19.25 -4.27 19.20
CA PRO A 24 20.32 -5.20 19.52
C PRO A 24 20.29 -6.42 18.57
N PRO A 25 21.47 -7.04 18.30
CA PRO A 25 21.56 -8.23 17.47
C PRO A 25 20.70 -9.37 18.03
N ARG A 26 20.23 -10.26 17.15
CA ARG A 26 19.45 -11.44 17.55
C ARG A 26 20.31 -12.30 18.49
N LYS A 27 19.72 -12.84 19.56
CA LYS A 27 20.40 -13.65 20.60
C LYS A 27 21.26 -14.83 20.06
N ASN A 28 21.04 -15.27 18.82
CA ASN A 28 21.74 -16.41 18.20
C ASN A 28 22.52 -16.03 16.92
N ALA A 29 22.85 -14.75 16.71
CA ALA A 29 23.69 -14.38 15.58
C ALA A 29 25.13 -14.84 15.84
N LYS A 30 25.63 -15.82 15.07
CA LYS A 30 27.07 -16.14 15.06
C LYS A 30 27.83 -14.92 14.55
N VAL A 31 28.73 -14.39 15.37
CA VAL A 31 29.68 -13.38 14.95
C VAL A 31 30.65 -14.06 13.99
N ILE A 32 30.65 -13.65 12.72
CA ILE A 32 31.62 -14.12 11.73
C ILE A 32 32.90 -13.31 11.96
N ASN A 33 33.89 -13.91 12.63
CA ASN A 33 35.20 -13.29 12.82
C ASN A 33 35.83 -12.98 11.45
N GLY A 34 36.17 -11.72 11.20
CA GLY A 34 36.74 -11.25 9.93
C GLY A 34 35.75 -10.64 8.93
N ALA A 35 34.43 -10.64 9.21
CA ALA A 35 33.45 -9.99 8.35
C ALA A 35 33.56 -8.45 8.45
N LYS A 36 34.26 -7.82 7.50
CA LYS A 36 34.38 -6.36 7.37
C LYS A 36 33.14 -5.81 6.64
N CYS A 37 32.32 -5.01 7.32
CA CYS A 37 31.24 -4.25 6.68
C CYS A 37 31.85 -3.16 5.78
N CYS A 38 31.56 -3.19 4.47
CA CYS A 38 32.54 -2.84 3.43
C CYS A 38 32.37 -1.48 2.72
N ALA A 39 31.95 -0.37 3.34
CA ALA A 39 31.77 0.87 2.54
C ALA A 39 31.95 2.24 3.21
N LEU A 40 32.25 2.36 4.50
CA LEU A 40 32.39 3.66 5.16
C LEU A 40 33.82 3.94 5.62
N VAL A 41 34.27 5.17 5.40
CA VAL A 41 35.49 5.73 5.98
C VAL A 41 35.05 6.84 6.93
N PRO A 42 35.37 6.77 8.24
CA PRO A 42 36.12 5.70 8.91
C PRO A 42 35.31 4.38 8.99
N GLN A 43 36.02 3.25 9.19
CA GLN A 43 35.47 1.88 9.25
C GLN A 43 34.60 1.65 10.50
N VAL A 44 33.48 2.38 10.59
CA VAL A 44 32.45 2.20 11.60
C VAL A 44 31.35 1.34 11.00
N CYS A 45 31.02 0.24 11.66
CA CYS A 45 29.89 -0.60 11.25
C CYS A 45 28.61 0.23 11.25
N CYS A 46 28.03 0.45 10.08
CA CYS A 46 26.78 1.21 9.92
C CYS A 46 25.56 0.49 10.51
N ARG A 47 25.73 -0.77 10.96
CA ARG A 47 24.69 -1.67 11.47
C ARG A 47 23.49 -1.82 10.53
N SER A 48 23.67 -1.46 9.26
CA SER A 48 22.64 -1.65 8.25
C SER A 48 22.54 -3.14 7.98
N THR A 49 21.31 -3.65 8.02
CA THR A 49 21.01 -5.03 7.69
C THR A 49 19.89 -5.03 6.66
N VAL A 50 19.97 -5.96 5.70
CA VAL A 50 18.90 -6.13 4.72
C VAL A 50 17.59 -6.48 5.42
N SER A 51 16.47 -5.97 4.90
CA SER A 51 15.17 -6.25 5.50
C SER A 51 14.83 -7.74 5.46
N ASP A 52 14.04 -8.24 6.41
CA ASP A 52 13.53 -9.64 6.40
C ASP A 52 12.80 -10.00 5.09
N GLY A 53 12.25 -9.00 4.38
CA GLY A 53 11.62 -9.20 3.07
C GLY A 53 12.65 -9.43 1.97
N THR A 54 13.73 -8.65 1.99
CA THR A 54 14.87 -8.80 1.07
C THR A 54 15.55 -10.14 1.28
N VAL A 55 15.81 -10.54 2.52
CA VAL A 55 16.39 -11.86 2.85
C VAL A 55 15.53 -12.99 2.29
N ARG A 56 14.20 -12.91 2.43
CA ARG A 56 13.26 -13.89 1.86
C ARG A 56 13.24 -13.91 0.34
N TYR A 57 13.37 -12.74 -0.30
CA TYR A 57 13.45 -12.67 -1.75
C TYR A 57 14.72 -13.35 -2.25
N LEU A 58 15.88 -13.00 -1.65
CA LEU A 58 17.17 -13.60 -1.99
C LEU A 58 17.19 -15.11 -1.73
N HIS A 59 16.65 -15.57 -0.60
CA HIS A 59 16.57 -17.00 -0.30
C HIS A 59 15.67 -17.75 -1.27
N ARG A 60 14.54 -17.17 -1.70
CA ARG A 60 13.68 -17.76 -2.74
C ARG A 60 14.39 -17.82 -4.10
N LEU A 61 15.07 -16.75 -4.49
CA LEU A 61 15.83 -16.70 -5.73
C LEU A 61 16.94 -17.76 -5.74
N LEU A 62 17.73 -17.82 -4.67
CA LEU A 62 18.81 -18.82 -4.52
C LEU A 62 18.25 -20.24 -4.53
N ARG A 63 17.13 -20.48 -3.83
CA ARG A 63 16.47 -21.78 -3.83
C ARG A 63 15.97 -22.18 -5.21
N ALA A 64 15.45 -21.25 -6.02
CA ALA A 64 15.04 -21.53 -7.39
C ALA A 64 16.25 -21.86 -8.27
N ALA A 65 17.26 -20.98 -8.30
CA ALA A 65 18.46 -21.18 -9.13
C ALA A 65 19.21 -22.48 -8.81
N LEU A 66 19.38 -22.83 -7.53
CA LEU A 66 19.99 -24.09 -7.14
C LEU A 66 19.09 -25.30 -7.44
N GLN A 67 17.77 -25.12 -7.51
CA GLN A 67 16.87 -26.19 -7.91
C GLN A 67 16.98 -26.45 -9.41
N ASP A 68 17.09 -25.39 -10.22
CA ASP A 68 17.29 -25.51 -11.66
C ASP A 68 18.61 -26.24 -11.94
N ALA A 69 19.70 -25.84 -11.29
CA ALA A 69 21.01 -26.51 -11.42
C ALA A 69 21.01 -27.98 -10.96
N VAL A 70 20.21 -28.36 -9.96
CA VAL A 70 20.03 -29.78 -9.60
C VAL A 70 19.21 -30.52 -10.67
N SER A 71 18.25 -29.85 -11.29
CA SER A 71 17.37 -30.44 -12.31
C SER A 71 18.10 -30.63 -13.65
N GLU A 72 19.09 -29.79 -13.93
CA GLU A 72 20.00 -29.87 -15.08
C GLU A 72 21.24 -30.75 -14.82
N ASP A 73 21.30 -31.43 -13.66
CA ASP A 73 22.41 -32.31 -13.23
C ASP A 73 23.79 -31.65 -13.08
N GLU A 74 23.85 -30.31 -13.12
CA GLU A 74 25.03 -29.50 -12.78
C GLU A 74 25.38 -29.61 -11.28
N ILE A 75 24.37 -29.79 -10.43
CA ILE A 75 24.53 -30.12 -9.00
C ILE A 75 23.99 -31.53 -8.75
N ARG A 76 24.91 -32.48 -8.61
CA ARG A 76 24.61 -33.91 -8.43
C ARG A 76 24.10 -34.34 -7.05
N THR A 77 24.06 -33.41 -6.09
CA THR A 77 23.66 -33.72 -4.72
C THR A 77 22.25 -33.22 -4.46
N GLU A 78 22.12 -32.10 -3.76
CA GLU A 78 20.83 -31.53 -3.41
C GLU A 78 20.92 -30.02 -3.24
N ASN A 79 19.77 -29.38 -3.33
CA ASN A 79 19.63 -27.96 -3.12
C ASN A 79 19.75 -27.61 -1.63
N ILE A 80 20.95 -27.20 -1.21
CA ILE A 80 21.27 -26.84 0.18
C ILE A 80 20.39 -25.69 0.70
N ALA A 81 19.96 -24.76 -0.18
CA ALA A 81 19.08 -23.67 0.23
C ALA A 81 17.70 -24.18 0.71
N LYS A 82 17.28 -25.40 0.34
CA LYS A 82 16.07 -26.03 0.90
C LYS A 82 16.18 -26.33 2.40
N LYS A 83 17.39 -26.62 2.89
CA LYS A 83 17.65 -26.98 4.30
C LYS A 83 17.65 -25.77 5.23
N LEU A 84 17.86 -24.57 4.70
CA LEU A 84 17.88 -23.35 5.51
C LEU A 84 16.45 -23.00 5.97
N ARG A 85 16.19 -23.16 7.28
CA ARG A 85 14.96 -22.67 7.92
C ARG A 85 15.16 -21.25 8.41
N LEU A 86 14.49 -20.31 7.76
CA LEU A 86 14.50 -18.92 8.20
C LEU A 86 13.49 -18.72 9.33
N ASN A 87 13.98 -18.55 10.56
CA ASN A 87 13.16 -18.19 11.71
C ASN A 87 12.67 -16.74 11.57
N HIS A 88 11.37 -16.58 11.29
CA HIS A 88 10.74 -15.28 11.12
C HIS A 88 9.56 -15.12 12.06
N LYS A 89 9.60 -14.03 12.85
CA LYS A 89 8.41 -13.55 13.56
C LYS A 89 7.44 -13.00 12.52
N TYR A 90 6.19 -13.46 12.57
CA TYR A 90 5.08 -12.80 11.91
C TYR A 90 5.07 -11.33 12.35
N ARG A 91 5.02 -10.43 11.38
CA ARG A 91 4.72 -9.02 11.64
C ARG A 91 3.44 -8.74 10.86
N PRO A 92 2.33 -8.37 11.50
CA PRO A 92 1.21 -7.79 10.77
C PRO A 92 1.75 -6.54 10.08
N LYS A 93 1.80 -6.56 8.75
CA LYS A 93 2.62 -5.62 8.00
C LYS A 93 1.90 -4.33 7.64
N PHE A 94 0.57 -4.27 7.70
CA PHE A 94 -0.21 -3.14 7.18
C PHE A 94 -1.44 -2.90 8.05
N LYS A 95 -1.68 -1.64 8.43
CA LYS A 95 -2.92 -1.22 9.09
C LYS A 95 -3.76 -0.45 8.07
N ALA A 96 -4.87 -1.04 7.67
CA ALA A 96 -5.92 -0.38 6.90
C ALA A 96 -6.39 0.89 7.62
N TRP A 97 -6.93 1.86 6.89
CA TRP A 97 -7.64 2.97 7.50
C TRP A 97 -8.96 2.49 8.10
N SER A 98 -9.31 3.04 9.27
CA SER A 98 -10.67 2.90 9.80
C SER A 98 -11.66 3.71 8.95
N ARG A 99 -12.96 3.47 9.17
CA ARG A 99 -14.03 4.27 8.54
C ARG A 99 -13.84 5.77 8.81
N ALA A 100 -13.49 6.14 10.05
CA ALA A 100 -13.27 7.52 10.43
C ALA A 100 -12.06 8.15 9.71
N GLU A 101 -10.93 7.42 9.61
CA GLU A 101 -9.75 7.89 8.88
C GLU A 101 -10.04 8.06 7.38
N ALA A 102 -10.74 7.08 6.77
CA ALA A 102 -11.13 7.10 5.37
C ALA A 102 -12.07 8.28 5.02
N THR A 103 -13.11 8.50 5.83
CA THR A 103 -14.04 9.62 5.63
C THR A 103 -13.34 10.96 5.81
N LYS A 104 -12.57 11.12 6.89
CA LYS A 104 -11.81 12.36 7.16
C LYS A 104 -10.86 12.71 6.02
N PHE A 105 -10.17 11.71 5.46
CA PHE A 105 -9.31 11.91 4.31
C PHE A 105 -10.09 12.43 3.10
N LEU A 106 -11.16 11.74 2.68
CA LEU A 106 -11.95 12.15 1.51
C LEU A 106 -12.57 13.54 1.68
N GLU A 107 -13.01 13.90 2.89
CA GLU A 107 -13.54 15.23 3.18
C GLU A 107 -12.48 16.32 3.05
N ALA A 108 -11.28 16.09 3.58
CA ALA A 108 -10.19 17.06 3.55
C ALA A 108 -9.62 17.31 2.14
N ILE A 109 -9.85 16.40 1.20
CA ILE A 109 -9.31 16.46 -0.17
C ILE A 109 -10.36 16.72 -1.25
N ARG A 110 -11.59 17.13 -0.90
CA ARG A 110 -12.69 17.37 -1.87
C ARG A 110 -12.30 18.29 -3.03
N GLU A 111 -11.52 19.33 -2.73
CA GLU A 111 -11.06 20.32 -3.71
C GLU A 111 -9.74 19.93 -4.40
N ASP A 112 -9.16 18.77 -4.08
CA ASP A 112 -7.92 18.32 -4.74
C ASP A 112 -8.20 17.87 -6.17
N ARG A 113 -7.32 18.27 -7.09
CA ARG A 113 -7.38 17.91 -8.52
C ARG A 113 -7.52 16.41 -8.76
N LEU A 114 -6.94 15.59 -7.88
CA LEU A 114 -6.95 14.13 -7.98
C LEU A 114 -7.92 13.47 -6.96
N TYR A 115 -8.92 14.20 -6.45
CA TYR A 115 -9.93 13.65 -5.55
C TYR A 115 -10.50 12.32 -6.04
N ALA A 116 -10.96 12.29 -7.29
CA ALA A 116 -11.58 11.10 -7.89
C ALA A 116 -10.61 9.90 -7.96
N LEU A 117 -9.30 10.12 -8.12
CA LEU A 117 -8.31 9.03 -8.11
C LEU A 117 -8.29 8.31 -6.77
N TYR A 118 -8.25 9.09 -5.68
CA TYR A 118 -8.18 8.52 -4.34
C TYR A 118 -9.52 7.93 -3.89
N ALA A 119 -10.65 8.56 -4.26
CA ALA A 119 -11.97 8.02 -4.04
C ALA A 119 -12.15 6.67 -4.76
N VAL A 120 -11.78 6.57 -6.05
CA VAL A 120 -11.81 5.31 -6.81
C VAL A 120 -10.92 4.25 -6.16
N ALA A 121 -9.68 4.59 -5.80
CA ALA A 121 -8.74 3.64 -5.21
C ALA A 121 -9.21 3.11 -3.85
N LEU A 122 -9.85 3.94 -3.04
CA LEU A 122 -10.36 3.59 -1.72
C LEU A 122 -11.69 2.84 -1.78
N SER A 123 -12.57 3.17 -2.73
CA SER A 123 -13.89 2.55 -2.86
C SER A 123 -13.88 1.26 -3.67
N LEU A 124 -13.06 1.16 -4.72
CA LEU A 124 -13.00 0.01 -5.62
C LEU A 124 -11.75 -0.86 -5.41
N GLY A 125 -10.84 -0.43 -4.53
CA GLY A 125 -9.65 -1.17 -4.18
C GLY A 125 -8.67 -1.40 -5.34
N LEU A 126 -8.64 -0.51 -6.34
CA LEU A 126 -7.78 -0.68 -7.51
C LEU A 126 -6.30 -0.72 -7.13
N ARG A 127 -5.52 -1.57 -7.80
CA ARG A 127 -4.05 -1.51 -7.68
C ARG A 127 -3.56 -0.20 -8.27
N ARG A 128 -2.43 0.32 -7.80
CA ARG A 128 -1.84 1.57 -8.30
C ARG A 128 -1.70 1.61 -9.83
N GLY A 129 -1.21 0.53 -10.43
CA GLY A 129 -1.08 0.44 -11.89
C GLY A 129 -2.43 0.46 -12.60
N GLU A 130 -3.44 -0.24 -12.06
CA GLU A 130 -4.80 -0.26 -12.59
C GLU A 130 -5.44 1.13 -12.51
N ALA A 131 -5.36 1.79 -11.35
CA ALA A 131 -5.90 3.14 -11.16
C ALA A 131 -5.24 4.15 -12.11
N LEU A 132 -3.91 4.17 -12.20
CA LEU A 132 -3.19 5.11 -13.08
C LEU A 132 -3.26 4.72 -14.57
N GLY A 133 -3.64 3.47 -14.88
CA GLY A 133 -3.80 2.96 -16.23
C GLY A 133 -5.23 3.07 -16.77
N LEU A 134 -6.20 3.43 -15.93
CA LEU A 134 -7.60 3.49 -16.31
C LEU A 134 -7.85 4.52 -17.43
N ARG A 135 -8.62 4.13 -18.45
CA ARG A 135 -8.98 4.98 -19.59
C ARG A 135 -10.47 5.27 -19.62
N TRP A 136 -10.85 6.42 -20.19
CA TRP A 136 -12.25 6.79 -20.35
C TRP A 136 -13.04 5.80 -21.22
N SER A 137 -12.37 5.09 -22.13
CA SER A 137 -12.97 4.00 -22.92
C SER A 137 -13.47 2.83 -22.07
N ASP A 138 -12.93 2.68 -20.86
CA ASP A 138 -13.26 1.59 -19.94
C ASP A 138 -14.21 2.04 -18.81
N VAL A 139 -14.70 3.28 -18.87
CA VAL A 139 -15.59 3.87 -17.85
C VAL A 139 -16.94 4.22 -18.47
N ASP A 140 -17.97 3.50 -18.05
CA ASP A 140 -19.36 3.79 -18.37
C ASP A 140 -20.01 4.52 -17.18
N LEU A 141 -20.11 5.84 -17.29
CA LEU A 141 -20.68 6.70 -16.24
C LEU A 141 -22.22 6.72 -16.23
N ASP A 142 -22.87 6.17 -17.25
CA ASP A 142 -24.33 6.14 -17.35
C ASP A 142 -24.86 4.88 -16.69
N ASN A 143 -24.20 3.75 -16.93
CA ASN A 143 -24.49 2.49 -16.25
C ASN A 143 -23.72 2.33 -14.92
N GLY A 144 -22.77 3.20 -14.62
CA GLY A 144 -21.98 3.16 -13.39
C GLY A 144 -21.07 1.94 -13.34
N LEU A 145 -20.32 1.67 -14.42
CA LEU A 145 -19.46 0.50 -14.56
C LEU A 145 -18.04 0.92 -14.94
N ILE A 146 -17.05 0.26 -14.33
CA ILE A 146 -15.64 0.38 -14.72
C ILE A 146 -15.11 -0.99 -15.09
N ARG A 147 -14.56 -1.10 -16.30
CA ARG A 147 -13.79 -2.25 -16.74
C ARG A 147 -12.33 -2.05 -16.36
N VAL A 148 -11.77 -2.99 -15.61
CA VAL A 148 -10.34 -3.01 -15.28
C VAL A 148 -9.71 -4.11 -16.10
N ASN A 149 -9.03 -3.77 -17.18
CA ASN A 149 -8.38 -4.69 -18.14
C ASN A 149 -6.91 -4.34 -18.40
N GLN A 150 -6.44 -3.17 -17.97
CA GLN A 150 -5.09 -2.69 -18.20
C GLN A 150 -4.48 -2.10 -16.93
N ALA A 151 -3.15 -2.04 -16.89
CA ALA A 151 -2.41 -1.39 -15.84
C ALA A 151 -1.19 -0.64 -16.38
N LEU A 152 -0.89 0.49 -15.74
CA LEU A 152 0.32 1.25 -16.02
C LEU A 152 1.53 0.58 -15.36
N HIS A 153 2.49 0.19 -16.20
CA HIS A 153 3.73 -0.46 -15.82
C HIS A 153 4.93 0.40 -16.17
N ARG A 154 6.04 0.19 -15.47
CA ARG A 154 7.33 0.76 -15.84
C ARG A 154 8.17 -0.33 -16.50
N VAL A 155 8.48 -0.13 -17.77
CA VAL A 155 9.25 -1.06 -18.62
C VAL A 155 10.35 -0.24 -19.27
N ASP A 156 11.60 -0.67 -19.10
CA ASP A 156 12.80 0.00 -19.61
C ASP A 156 12.88 1.50 -19.27
N GLY A 157 12.46 1.85 -18.04
CA GLY A 157 12.48 3.23 -17.56
C GLY A 157 11.32 4.11 -18.05
N ALA A 158 10.50 3.63 -18.99
CA ALA A 158 9.31 4.34 -19.50
C ALA A 158 8.01 3.80 -18.89
N LEU A 159 6.99 4.65 -18.80
CA LEU A 159 5.64 4.24 -18.43
C LEU A 159 4.92 3.71 -19.67
N LYS A 160 4.46 2.47 -19.59
CA LYS A 160 3.71 1.80 -20.66
C LYS A 160 2.43 1.22 -20.09
N LEU A 161 1.35 1.31 -20.85
CA LEU A 161 0.17 0.48 -20.61
C LEU A 161 0.49 -0.95 -21.03
N GLY A 162 0.08 -1.89 -20.20
CA GLY A 162 0.06 -3.30 -20.54
C GLY A 162 -1.21 -3.93 -20.02
N ASP A 163 -1.57 -5.07 -20.58
CA ASP A 163 -2.68 -5.86 -20.07
C ASP A 163 -2.40 -6.29 -18.64
N VAL A 164 -3.47 -6.45 -17.86
CA VAL A 164 -3.35 -7.00 -16.52
C VAL A 164 -2.77 -8.42 -16.61
N LYS A 165 -1.80 -8.74 -15.72
CA LYS A 165 -0.84 -9.86 -15.86
C LYS A 165 -1.42 -11.28 -16.02
N THR A 166 -2.74 -11.47 -15.98
CA THR A 166 -3.43 -12.78 -16.03
C THR A 166 -4.91 -12.63 -16.45
N ASP A 167 -5.50 -13.59 -17.15
CA ASP A 167 -6.92 -13.56 -17.57
C ASP A 167 -7.91 -13.30 -16.42
N GLY A 168 -7.61 -13.81 -15.22
CA GLY A 168 -8.44 -13.59 -14.01
C GLY A 168 -8.32 -12.20 -13.36
N SER A 169 -7.56 -11.27 -13.96
CA SER A 169 -7.45 -9.89 -13.45
C SER A 169 -8.31 -8.88 -14.19
N THR A 170 -8.88 -9.27 -15.34
CA THR A 170 -9.89 -8.46 -16.02
C THR A 170 -11.21 -8.57 -15.29
N ARG A 171 -11.79 -7.45 -14.88
CA ARG A 171 -13.06 -7.44 -14.14
C ARG A 171 -13.90 -6.21 -14.44
N LEU A 172 -15.21 -6.37 -14.28
CA LEU A 172 -16.19 -5.30 -14.36
C LEU A 172 -16.64 -4.96 -12.93
N ILE A 173 -16.52 -3.70 -12.53
CA ILE A 173 -16.80 -3.25 -11.17
C ILE A 173 -17.93 -2.23 -11.22
N ALA A 174 -18.96 -2.45 -10.40
CA ALA A 174 -20.02 -1.46 -10.19
C ALA A 174 -19.49 -0.26 -9.40
N VAL A 175 -19.84 0.93 -9.87
CA VAL A 175 -19.40 2.21 -9.31
C VAL A 175 -20.56 2.84 -8.54
N PRO A 176 -20.42 3.09 -7.23
CA PRO A 176 -21.45 3.76 -6.46
C PRO A 176 -21.79 5.14 -7.02
N LYS A 177 -23.07 5.55 -6.97
CA LYS A 177 -23.55 6.84 -7.52
C LYS A 177 -22.71 8.06 -7.07
N PRO A 178 -22.30 8.19 -5.78
CA PRO A 178 -21.45 9.31 -5.37
C PRO A 178 -20.10 9.35 -6.10
N LEU A 179 -19.54 8.18 -6.42
CA LEU A 179 -18.27 8.06 -7.13
C LEU A 179 -18.44 8.34 -8.64
N VAL A 180 -19.60 7.99 -9.23
CA VAL A 180 -19.95 8.42 -10.58
C VAL A 180 -20.00 9.95 -10.67
N SER A 181 -20.63 10.62 -9.70
CA SER A 181 -20.65 12.08 -9.64
C SER A 181 -19.24 12.68 -9.55
N ALA A 182 -18.38 12.12 -8.69
CA ALA A 182 -16.98 12.53 -8.58
C ALA A 182 -16.20 12.37 -9.90
N LEU A 183 -16.43 11.27 -10.62
CA LEU A 183 -15.82 11.03 -11.93
C LEU A 183 -16.34 11.99 -13.01
N ARG A 184 -17.64 12.36 -12.98
CA ARG A 184 -18.19 13.38 -13.90
C ARG A 184 -17.54 14.74 -13.67
N VAL A 185 -17.39 15.17 -12.42
CA VAL A 185 -16.67 16.41 -12.05
C VAL A 185 -15.23 16.34 -12.55
N HIS A 186 -14.53 15.24 -12.27
CA HIS A 186 -13.16 15.03 -12.73
C HIS A 186 -13.02 15.10 -14.27
N ARG A 187 -13.96 14.50 -15.01
CA ARG A 187 -13.99 14.57 -16.48
C ARG A 187 -14.15 15.99 -17.00
N ALA A 188 -15.01 16.79 -16.35
CA ALA A 188 -15.21 18.20 -16.70
C ALA A 188 -13.95 19.04 -16.41
N THR A 189 -13.32 18.86 -15.24
CA THR A 189 -12.05 19.52 -14.90
C THR A 189 -10.96 19.17 -15.90
N GLN A 190 -10.83 17.90 -16.27
CA GLN A 190 -9.84 17.46 -17.26
C GLN A 190 -10.12 18.03 -18.66
N ALA A 191 -11.38 18.19 -19.05
CA ALA A 191 -11.73 18.86 -20.31
C ALA A 191 -11.27 20.33 -20.32
N GLN A 192 -11.40 21.04 -19.19
CA GLN A 192 -10.85 22.38 -19.05
C GLN A 192 -9.32 22.39 -19.12
N GLU A 193 -8.65 21.43 -18.46
CA GLU A 193 -7.19 21.27 -18.55
C GLU A 193 -6.73 21.03 -20.00
N ARG A 194 -7.47 20.21 -20.76
CA ARG A 194 -7.23 19.99 -22.19
C ARG A 194 -7.32 21.29 -22.99
N THR A 195 -8.38 22.07 -22.79
CA THR A 195 -8.53 23.38 -23.43
C THR A 195 -7.38 24.32 -23.08
N ASN A 196 -7.00 24.37 -21.80
CA ASN A 196 -5.90 25.22 -21.32
C ASN A 196 -4.53 24.79 -21.87
N ALA A 197 -4.29 23.49 -22.01
CA ALA A 197 -3.03 22.94 -22.53
C ALA A 197 -2.89 23.14 -24.05
N GLY A 198 -4.01 23.26 -24.78
CA GLY A 198 -4.03 23.48 -26.23
C GLY A 198 -3.17 22.45 -26.97
N LYS A 199 -2.18 22.93 -27.73
CA LYS A 199 -1.27 22.08 -28.52
C LYS A 199 -0.36 21.17 -27.69
N SER A 200 -0.17 21.48 -26.40
CA SER A 200 0.65 20.67 -25.49
C SER A 200 -0.10 19.45 -24.95
N TRP A 201 -1.42 19.36 -25.18
CA TRP A 201 -2.22 18.22 -24.75
C TRP A 201 -1.85 16.95 -25.51
N GLN A 202 -1.59 15.87 -24.78
CA GLN A 202 -1.33 14.55 -25.32
C GLN A 202 -2.51 13.64 -25.04
N ASP A 203 -3.23 13.22 -26.08
CA ASP A 203 -4.41 12.40 -25.94
C ASP A 203 -4.05 10.92 -25.71
N GLY A 204 -3.89 10.56 -24.44
CA GLY A 204 -3.68 9.17 -24.00
C GLY A 204 -4.95 8.46 -23.55
N GLY A 205 -6.09 9.14 -23.53
CA GLY A 205 -7.38 8.62 -23.04
C GLY A 205 -7.45 8.32 -21.53
N PHE A 206 -6.43 8.69 -20.75
CA PHE A 206 -6.37 8.39 -19.31
C PHE A 206 -7.46 9.12 -18.52
N VAL A 207 -8.12 8.40 -17.61
CA VAL A 207 -9.01 9.02 -16.61
C VAL A 207 -8.18 9.93 -15.71
N PHE A 208 -7.04 9.45 -15.21
CA PHE A 208 -6.16 10.22 -14.35
C PHE A 208 -4.84 10.53 -15.08
N SER A 209 -4.77 11.72 -15.67
CA SER A 209 -3.60 12.20 -16.41
C SER A 209 -2.83 13.29 -15.64
N THR A 210 -1.72 13.78 -16.19
CA THR A 210 -1.19 15.10 -15.85
C THR A 210 -2.06 16.20 -16.46
N MET A 211 -1.77 17.47 -16.16
CA MET A 211 -2.46 18.64 -16.73
C MET A 211 -2.27 18.77 -18.27
N ILE A 212 -1.36 17.99 -18.86
CA ILE A 212 -1.12 17.94 -20.31
C ILE A 212 -1.51 16.59 -20.93
N GLY A 213 -2.29 15.77 -20.23
CA GLY A 213 -2.83 14.51 -20.78
C GLY A 213 -1.90 13.28 -20.70
N THR A 214 -0.66 13.46 -20.24
CA THR A 214 0.30 12.34 -20.09
C THR A 214 0.01 11.45 -18.87
N PRO A 215 0.54 10.21 -18.80
CA PRO A 215 0.41 9.37 -17.62
C PRO A 215 1.03 10.02 -16.37
N ILE A 216 0.37 9.88 -15.22
CA ILE A 216 0.94 10.34 -13.95
C ILE A 216 2.06 9.40 -13.51
N GLU A 217 3.25 9.94 -13.23
CA GLU A 217 4.34 9.17 -12.66
C GLU A 217 3.97 8.63 -11.26
N PRO A 218 3.99 7.30 -11.04
CA PRO A 218 3.62 6.70 -9.75
C PRO A 218 4.36 7.27 -8.54
N ARG A 219 5.63 7.66 -8.71
CA ARG A 219 6.39 8.32 -7.64
C ARG A 219 5.84 9.69 -7.29
N ASN A 220 5.39 10.47 -8.27
CA ASN A 220 4.79 11.79 -8.06
C ASN A 220 3.44 11.67 -7.37
N MET A 221 2.61 10.72 -7.81
CA MET A 221 1.33 10.43 -7.15
C MET A 221 1.55 10.01 -5.69
N ASN A 222 2.52 9.13 -5.41
CA ASN A 222 2.82 8.72 -4.03
C ASN A 222 3.23 9.91 -3.15
N ARG A 223 4.08 10.82 -3.65
CA ARG A 223 4.46 12.04 -2.92
C ARG A 223 3.26 12.94 -2.69
N HIS A 224 2.37 13.07 -3.68
CA HIS A 224 1.13 13.84 -3.52
C HIS A 224 0.23 13.22 -2.45
N PHE A 225 0.03 11.91 -2.49
CA PHE A 225 -0.76 11.17 -1.50
C PHE A 225 -0.21 11.31 -0.07
N ASP A 226 1.12 11.20 0.10
CA ASP A 226 1.76 11.39 1.40
C ASP A 226 1.47 12.80 1.97
N ARG A 227 1.55 13.85 1.14
CA ARG A 227 1.20 15.23 1.54
C ARG A 227 -0.28 15.37 1.90
N LEU A 228 -1.16 14.71 1.17
CA LEU A 228 -2.60 14.74 1.46
C LEU A 228 -2.92 14.02 2.78
N CYS A 229 -2.24 12.91 3.09
CA CYS A 229 -2.40 12.24 4.39
C CYS A 229 -2.01 13.18 5.54
N GLU A 230 -0.89 13.88 5.41
CA GLU A 230 -0.41 14.86 6.39
C GLU A 230 -1.39 16.02 6.53
N LYS A 231 -1.82 16.63 5.42
CA LYS A 231 -2.81 17.72 5.40
C LYS A 231 -4.14 17.33 6.04
N SER A 232 -4.58 16.08 5.83
CA SER A 232 -5.84 15.56 6.37
C SER A 232 -5.72 15.15 7.84
N GLY A 233 -4.51 15.13 8.41
CA GLY A 233 -4.27 14.66 9.78
C GLY A 233 -4.72 13.23 10.00
N VAL A 234 -4.55 12.37 8.99
CA VAL A 234 -4.80 10.92 9.07
C VAL A 234 -3.46 10.18 9.12
N ARG A 235 -3.47 8.97 9.66
CA ARG A 235 -2.26 8.16 9.70
C ARG A 235 -1.75 7.90 8.29
N ARG A 236 -0.45 8.12 8.08
CA ARG A 236 0.20 7.80 6.81
C ARG A 236 0.13 6.31 6.53
N ILE A 237 -0.41 5.96 5.37
CA ILE A 237 -0.36 4.62 4.77
C ILE A 237 0.24 4.73 3.36
N ARG A 238 0.60 3.62 2.72
CA ARG A 238 1.02 3.65 1.32
C ARG A 238 -0.23 3.68 0.44
N PHE A 239 -0.13 4.21 -0.78
CA PHE A 239 -1.26 4.17 -1.73
C PHE A 239 -1.83 2.76 -1.92
N HIS A 240 -0.95 1.73 -1.97
CA HIS A 240 -1.41 0.35 -2.10
C HIS A 240 -2.23 -0.14 -0.90
N ASP A 241 -2.05 0.47 0.27
CA ASP A 241 -2.81 0.12 1.46
C ASP A 241 -4.27 0.63 1.40
N LEU A 242 -4.61 1.55 0.48
CA LEU A 242 -6.01 1.93 0.22
C LEU A 242 -6.86 0.73 -0.21
N ARG A 243 -6.27 -0.20 -0.96
CA ARG A 243 -6.91 -1.47 -1.32
C ARG A 243 -7.18 -2.34 -0.10
N HIS A 244 -6.27 -2.34 0.87
CA HIS A 244 -6.49 -3.04 2.14
C HIS A 244 -7.56 -2.35 2.98
N SER A 245 -7.61 -1.01 2.97
CA SER A 245 -8.71 -0.23 3.55
C SER A 245 -10.05 -0.59 2.92
N CYS A 246 -10.14 -0.63 1.58
CA CYS A 246 -11.34 -1.08 0.87
C CYS A 246 -11.83 -2.45 1.35
N ALA A 247 -10.92 -3.44 1.38
CA ALA A 247 -11.25 -4.80 1.82
C ALA A 247 -11.76 -4.85 3.27
N SER A 248 -11.07 -4.13 4.17
CA SER A 248 -11.40 -4.06 5.59
C SER A 248 -12.76 -3.36 5.82
N LEU A 249 -13.02 -2.26 5.10
CA LEU A 249 -14.25 -1.50 5.20
C LEU A 249 -15.47 -2.27 4.66
N LEU A 250 -15.31 -3.01 3.56
CA LEU A 250 -16.38 -3.86 3.02
C LEU A 250 -16.72 -5.00 3.99
N TYR A 251 -15.70 -5.62 4.59
CA TYR A 251 -15.92 -6.69 5.56
C TYR A 251 -16.56 -6.20 6.86
N SER A 252 -16.15 -5.03 7.37
CA SER A 252 -16.83 -4.41 8.52
C SER A 252 -18.30 -4.07 8.26
N GLN A 253 -18.72 -4.02 6.99
CA GLN A 253 -20.11 -3.83 6.59
C GLN A 253 -20.85 -5.15 6.32
N GLY A 254 -20.23 -6.30 6.64
CA GLY A 254 -20.85 -7.62 6.48
C GLY A 254 -20.82 -8.19 5.06
N VAL A 255 -20.02 -7.61 4.15
CA VAL A 255 -19.90 -8.17 2.79
C VAL A 255 -19.16 -9.52 2.84
N PRO A 256 -19.72 -10.59 2.24
CA PRO A 256 -19.07 -11.90 2.19
C PRO A 256 -17.66 -11.84 1.57
N LEU A 257 -16.77 -12.71 2.04
CA LEU A 257 -15.36 -12.68 1.68
C LEU A 257 -15.13 -12.92 0.18
N GLU A 258 -15.92 -13.82 -0.39
CA GLU A 258 -15.93 -14.20 -1.79
C GLU A 258 -16.22 -12.97 -2.67
N ASN A 259 -17.26 -12.21 -2.31
CA ASN A 259 -17.62 -10.99 -3.04
C ASN A 259 -16.53 -9.91 -2.93
N ILE A 260 -15.87 -9.79 -1.77
CA ILE A 260 -14.73 -8.87 -1.62
C ILE A 260 -13.56 -9.32 -2.50
N GLN A 261 -13.29 -10.62 -2.60
CA GLN A 261 -12.24 -11.15 -3.49
C GLN A 261 -12.52 -10.82 -4.95
N ASP A 262 -13.77 -10.92 -5.39
CA ASP A 262 -14.19 -10.61 -6.76
C ASP A 262 -14.01 -9.11 -7.09
N VAL A 263 -14.51 -8.23 -6.22
CA VAL A 263 -14.34 -6.76 -6.38
C VAL A 263 -12.87 -6.39 -6.48
N LEU A 264 -12.03 -7.00 -5.64
CA LEU A 264 -10.62 -6.72 -5.62
C LEU A 264 -9.89 -7.41 -6.79
N GLY A 265 -10.32 -8.57 -7.27
CA GLY A 265 -9.57 -9.37 -8.25
C GLY A 265 -8.32 -9.98 -7.62
N HIS A 266 -8.48 -10.71 -6.50
CA HIS A 266 -7.42 -11.54 -5.91
C HIS A 266 -7.49 -12.97 -6.44
N SER A 267 -6.41 -13.45 -7.07
CA SER A 267 -6.26 -14.87 -7.44
C SER A 267 -5.82 -15.77 -6.28
N SER A 268 -5.47 -15.22 -5.10
CA SER A 268 -5.00 -15.98 -3.95
C SER A 268 -5.69 -15.57 -2.63
N PRO A 269 -6.38 -16.50 -1.95
CA PRO A 269 -7.02 -16.29 -0.65
C PRO A 269 -6.05 -15.97 0.51
N THR A 270 -4.74 -16.17 0.35
CA THR A 270 -3.76 -16.00 1.43
C THR A 270 -3.50 -14.53 1.76
N VAL A 271 -3.57 -13.63 0.77
CA VAL A 271 -3.46 -12.17 0.97
C VAL A 271 -4.69 -11.64 1.71
N THR A 272 -5.84 -12.19 1.35
CA THR A 272 -7.15 -11.95 1.98
C THR A 272 -7.06 -12.26 3.48
N LYS A 273 -6.71 -13.49 3.89
CA LYS A 273 -6.73 -13.93 5.30
C LYS A 273 -5.93 -13.05 6.29
N VAL A 274 -4.79 -12.47 5.87
CA VAL A 274 -3.97 -11.58 6.72
C VAL A 274 -4.64 -10.23 7.02
N ILE A 275 -5.47 -9.73 6.10
CA ILE A 275 -6.17 -8.45 6.26
C ILE A 275 -7.31 -8.58 7.28
N TYR A 276 -7.98 -9.75 7.31
CA TYR A 276 -9.18 -9.94 8.14
C TYR A 276 -8.88 -10.29 9.58
N VAL A 277 -7.71 -10.87 9.92
CA VAL A 277 -7.36 -11.20 11.32
C VAL A 277 -7.45 -9.97 12.23
N ASP A 278 -7.06 -8.78 11.74
CA ASP A 278 -7.11 -7.55 12.55
C ASP A 278 -8.52 -6.93 12.65
N VAL A 279 -9.46 -7.29 11.76
CA VAL A 279 -10.86 -6.80 11.76
C VAL A 279 -11.81 -7.81 12.42
N ALA A 280 -11.40 -9.08 12.42
CA ALA A 280 -12.19 -10.18 12.93
C ALA A 280 -12.43 -10.06 14.44
N GLU A 281 -11.51 -9.51 15.24
CA GLU A 281 -11.75 -9.33 16.68
C GLU A 281 -13.00 -8.49 16.96
N ASP A 282 -13.19 -7.37 16.26
CA ASP A 282 -14.36 -6.49 16.43
C ASP A 282 -15.64 -7.13 15.86
N VAL A 283 -15.56 -7.76 14.68
CA VAL A 283 -16.73 -8.41 14.03
C VAL A 283 -17.16 -9.68 14.78
N THR A 284 -16.22 -10.43 15.35
CA THR A 284 -16.54 -11.62 16.16
C THR A 284 -17.26 -11.23 17.44
N ARG A 285 -16.90 -10.10 18.05
CA ARG A 285 -17.63 -9.60 19.23
C ARG A 285 -19.06 -9.23 18.87
N ASP A 286 -19.28 -8.43 17.83
CA ASP A 286 -20.61 -8.08 17.34
C ASP A 286 -21.46 -9.32 16.94
N ALA A 287 -20.83 -10.34 16.37
CA ALA A 287 -21.50 -11.59 16.00
C ALA A 287 -21.85 -12.46 17.21
N VAL A 288 -21.02 -12.44 18.27
CA VAL A 288 -21.28 -13.13 19.53
C VAL A 288 -22.29 -12.37 20.39
N ASP A 289 -22.25 -11.04 20.42
CA ASP A 289 -23.22 -10.18 21.12
C ASP A 289 -24.63 -10.34 20.50
N LYS A 290 -24.73 -10.67 19.20
CA LYS A 290 -26.00 -11.10 18.59
C LYS A 290 -26.56 -12.40 19.18
N LEU A 291 -25.79 -13.17 19.96
CA LEU A 291 -26.28 -14.33 20.72
C LEU A 291 -26.86 -13.95 22.09
N ASP A 292 -26.89 -12.66 22.46
CA ASP A 292 -27.49 -12.18 23.71
C ASP A 292 -28.95 -12.59 23.88
N PHE A 293 -29.67 -12.87 22.78
CA PHE A 293 -31.04 -13.41 22.84
C PHE A 293 -31.14 -14.77 23.55
N LEU A 294 -30.05 -15.54 23.63
CA LEU A 294 -30.00 -16.81 24.38
C LEU A 294 -30.09 -16.58 25.89
N PHE A 295 -29.79 -15.36 26.35
CA PHE A 295 -29.76 -14.97 27.76
C PHE A 295 -30.82 -13.91 28.10
N GLY A 296 -31.75 -13.63 27.18
CA GLY A 296 -32.87 -12.73 27.43
C GLY A 296 -33.86 -13.33 28.43
N GLU A 297 -34.05 -12.66 29.56
CA GLU A 297 -35.03 -12.98 30.60
C GLU A 297 -36.42 -13.19 30.01
N GLN A 298 -37.02 -14.35 30.30
CA GLN A 298 -38.45 -14.55 30.13
C GLN A 298 -39.16 -13.53 31.04
N LYS A 299 -39.74 -12.49 30.45
CA LYS A 299 -40.80 -11.75 31.14
C LYS A 299 -41.99 -12.69 31.24
N GLU A 300 -42.14 -13.31 32.40
CA GLU A 300 -43.37 -13.95 32.81
C GLU A 300 -44.50 -12.90 32.82
N GLU A 301 -45.59 -13.28 32.16
CA GLU A 301 -46.83 -12.52 31.97
C GLU A 301 -47.72 -12.60 33.22
#